data_AF-A0A8C9NJ79-F1
#
_entry.id   AF-A0A8C9NJ79-F1
#
_cell.length_a   1.000
_cell.length_b   1.000
_cell.length_c   1.000
_cell.angle_alpha   90.00
_cell.angle_beta   90.00
_cell.angle_gamma   90.00
#
_symmetry.space_group_name_H-M   'P 1'
#
loop_
_entity.id
_entity.type
_entity.pdbx_description
1 polymer ?
#
loop_
_entity_poly.entity_id
_entity_poly.type
_entity_poly.pdbx_seq_one_letter_code
_entity_poly.pdbx_strand_id
1 'polypeptide(L)'
;IQDPLEPVYSGVAVPVSPEYVTLCDSLCKVPKRASMVHSLIEAYCLLDQMKIVKPKVASMEEMASFHTDAYLQHLQKVSEEGDDDHPESVEYGLGYDCPATEGIFEYAAAVGGATITAAQCLLDGKCKVAINWPGGWHHAKKDEASGFCYLNDAVLGILRLRQKFDRILYIDLDLHHGDGKPHLHFCFAYGAFSLLAACVYQATQCVQTLSFI
;
A
#
# COMPACT_ATOMS: atom_id res chain seq x y z
N ILE A 1 -25.98 14.79 23.98
CA ILE A 1 -24.91 15.04 24.98
C ILE A 1 -23.97 13.86 24.84
N GLN A 2 -22.78 14.10 24.30
CA GLN A 2 -21.77 13.06 24.09
C GLN A 2 -21.18 12.70 25.45
N ASP A 3 -20.99 11.41 25.72
CA ASP A 3 -20.44 10.90 26.98
C ASP A 3 -19.01 11.47 27.19
N PRO A 4 -18.71 12.13 28.33
CA PRO A 4 -17.41 12.75 28.59
C PRO A 4 -16.24 11.75 28.71
N LEU A 5 -16.51 10.44 28.67
CA LEU A 5 -15.49 9.37 28.69
C LEU A 5 -15.27 8.70 27.33
N GLU A 6 -16.01 9.07 26.28
CA GLU A 6 -15.68 8.54 24.96
C GLU A 6 -14.42 9.25 24.42
N PRO A 7 -13.34 8.50 24.12
CA PRO A 7 -12.15 9.09 23.54
C PRO A 7 -12.54 9.83 22.27
N VAL A 8 -12.07 11.07 22.13
CA VAL A 8 -12.24 11.87 20.91
C VAL A 8 -11.53 11.12 19.80
N TYR A 9 -12.28 10.28 19.10
CA TYR A 9 -11.75 9.45 18.03
C TYR A 9 -11.28 10.38 16.91
N SER A 10 -9.96 10.41 16.66
CA SER A 10 -9.33 11.25 15.64
C SER A 10 -9.86 11.01 14.22
N GLY A 11 -10.63 9.93 14.02
CA GLY A 11 -11.06 9.50 12.70
C GLY A 11 -9.95 8.79 11.93
N VAL A 12 -8.83 8.44 12.58
CA VAL A 12 -7.67 7.78 11.94
C VAL A 12 -7.62 6.30 12.30
N ALA A 13 -7.44 5.44 11.30
CA ALA A 13 -7.15 4.01 11.48
C ALA A 13 -5.79 3.64 10.90
N VAL A 14 -5.11 2.69 11.54
CA VAL A 14 -3.79 2.20 11.14
C VAL A 14 -3.82 0.67 11.12
N PRO A 15 -3.79 0.02 9.94
CA PRO A 15 -3.54 -1.41 9.84
C PRO A 15 -2.11 -1.73 10.29
N VAL A 16 -1.94 -2.24 11.51
CA VAL A 16 -0.63 -2.66 12.03
C VAL A 16 -0.77 -3.82 13.02
N SER A 17 0.22 -4.72 12.99
CA SER A 17 0.46 -5.73 14.01
C SER A 17 1.95 -6.02 14.12
N PRO A 18 2.46 -6.59 15.23
CA PRO A 18 3.87 -6.93 15.37
C PRO A 18 4.38 -7.87 14.26
N GLU A 19 3.54 -8.81 13.81
CA GLU A 19 3.89 -9.72 12.72
C GLU A 19 4.02 -8.98 11.38
N TYR A 20 3.12 -8.02 11.12
CA TYR A 20 3.18 -7.21 9.91
C TYR A 20 4.44 -6.32 9.87
N VAL A 21 4.80 -5.71 11.00
CA VAL A 21 6.02 -4.89 11.11
C VAL A 21 7.27 -5.73 10.90
N THR A 22 7.33 -6.90 11.53
CA THR A 22 8.47 -7.84 11.39
C THR A 22 8.63 -8.30 9.95
N LEU A 23 7.52 -8.63 9.28
CA LEU A 23 7.55 -9.02 7.88
C LEU A 23 7.97 -7.85 6.98
N CYS A 24 7.51 -6.63 7.25
CA CYS A 24 7.92 -5.46 6.45
C CYS A 24 9.41 -5.15 6.57
N ASP A 25 10.06 -5.55 7.65
CA ASP A 25 11.49 -5.38 7.88
C ASP A 25 12.36 -6.46 7.20
N SER A 26 11.77 -7.51 6.63
CA SER A 26 12.50 -8.56 5.92
C SER A 26 13.03 -8.12 4.56
N LEU A 27 12.50 -7.03 3.99
CA LEU A 27 12.94 -6.52 2.70
C LEU A 27 14.37 -5.95 2.79
N CYS A 28 15.31 -6.64 2.12
CA CYS A 28 16.74 -6.36 2.23
C CYS A 28 17.15 -4.94 1.79
N LYS A 29 16.43 -4.34 0.85
CA LYS A 29 16.72 -3.00 0.32
C LYS A 29 16.34 -1.87 1.28
N VAL A 30 15.43 -2.13 2.22
CA VAL A 30 14.91 -1.12 3.16
C VAL A 30 14.84 -1.70 4.58
N PRO A 31 15.99 -2.12 5.15
CA PRO A 31 16.01 -2.91 6.37
C PRO A 31 15.52 -2.11 7.58
N LYS A 32 14.69 -2.75 8.42
CA LYS A 32 14.22 -2.22 9.72
C LYS A 32 13.43 -0.92 9.68
N ARG A 33 13.06 -0.41 8.49
CA ARG A 33 12.32 0.85 8.35
C ARG A 33 10.96 0.78 9.02
N ALA A 34 10.24 -0.34 8.90
CA ALA A 34 8.90 -0.45 9.46
C ALA A 34 8.95 -0.42 10.99
N SER A 35 9.88 -1.14 11.63
CA SER A 35 10.07 -1.04 13.08
C SER A 35 10.46 0.36 13.52
N MET A 36 11.40 1.02 12.81
CA MET A 36 11.81 2.37 13.17
C MET A 36 10.65 3.38 13.12
N VAL A 37 9.84 3.34 12.06
CA VAL A 37 8.65 4.19 11.92
C VAL A 37 7.65 3.87 13.03
N HIS A 38 7.35 2.59 13.25
CA HIS A 38 6.37 2.17 14.26
C HIS A 38 6.79 2.58 15.67
N SER A 39 8.04 2.26 16.07
CA SER A 39 8.57 2.58 17.40
C SER A 39 8.64 4.08 17.65
N LEU A 40 8.89 4.91 16.62
CA LEU A 40 8.88 6.35 16.80
C LEU A 40 7.45 6.87 17.01
N ILE A 41 6.47 6.41 16.22
CA ILE A 41 5.05 6.78 16.38
C ILE A 41 4.55 6.36 17.78
N GLU A 42 4.93 5.17 18.23
CA GLU A 42 4.62 4.65 19.57
C GLU A 42 5.28 5.48 20.67
N ALA A 43 6.57 5.83 20.54
CA ALA A 43 7.29 6.62 21.53
C ALA A 43 6.71 8.03 21.74
N TYR A 44 6.03 8.58 20.73
CA TYR A 44 5.29 9.85 20.81
C TYR A 44 3.83 9.67 21.28
N CYS A 45 3.41 8.46 21.65
CA CYS A 45 2.04 8.14 22.07
C CYS A 45 0.98 8.50 21.02
N LEU A 46 1.36 8.51 19.73
CA LEU A 46 0.43 8.84 18.65
C LEU A 46 -0.53 7.68 18.35
N LEU A 47 -0.10 6.43 18.59
CA LEU A 47 -0.95 5.25 18.42
C LEU A 47 -2.17 5.26 19.34
N ASP A 48 -2.06 5.86 20.53
CA ASP A 48 -3.15 5.98 21.50
C ASP A 48 -4.31 6.84 20.97
N GLN A 49 -4.02 7.69 19.98
CA GLN A 49 -5.01 8.56 19.32
C GLN A 49 -5.55 7.95 18.03
N MET A 50 -5.15 6.73 17.67
CA MET A 50 -5.49 6.07 16.41
C MET A 50 -6.18 4.74 16.66
N LYS A 51 -6.99 4.30 15.69
CA LYS A 51 -7.54 2.95 15.71
C LYS A 51 -6.54 1.96 15.14
N ILE A 52 -5.99 1.12 15.99
CA ILE A 52 -5.21 -0.02 15.53
C ILE A 52 -6.15 -1.09 14.95
N VAL A 53 -5.86 -1.50 13.73
CA VAL A 53 -6.58 -2.56 13.01
C VAL A 53 -5.57 -3.64 12.65
N LYS A 54 -5.88 -4.92 12.88
CA LYS A 54 -5.00 -5.98 12.41
C LYS A 54 -5.10 -6.09 10.87
N PRO A 55 -4.00 -5.96 10.11
CA PRO A 55 -4.03 -6.13 8.67
C PRO A 55 -4.38 -7.57 8.31
N LYS A 56 -5.15 -7.74 7.25
CA LYS A 56 -5.31 -9.03 6.58
C LYS A 56 -4.19 -9.20 5.55
N VAL A 57 -3.81 -10.44 5.27
CA VAL A 57 -2.96 -10.77 4.13
C VAL A 57 -3.85 -10.81 2.89
N ALA A 58 -3.40 -10.22 1.77
CA ALA A 58 -4.15 -10.24 0.53
C ALA A 58 -4.23 -11.68 -0.01
N SER A 59 -5.42 -12.09 -0.45
CA SER A 59 -5.56 -13.35 -1.17
C SER A 59 -4.99 -13.23 -2.60
N MET A 60 -4.66 -14.37 -3.21
CA MET A 60 -4.28 -14.40 -4.63
C MET A 60 -5.34 -13.73 -5.53
N GLU A 61 -6.62 -13.95 -5.24
CA GLU A 61 -7.75 -13.32 -5.95
C GLU A 61 -7.74 -11.79 -5.81
N GLU A 62 -7.47 -11.27 -4.61
CA GLU A 62 -7.39 -9.83 -4.38
C GLU A 62 -6.20 -9.21 -5.14
N MET A 63 -5.05 -9.88 -5.15
CA MET A 63 -3.87 -9.43 -5.89
C MET A 63 -4.10 -9.48 -7.41
N ALA A 64 -4.79 -10.51 -7.90
CA ALA A 64 -5.14 -10.72 -9.31
C ALA A 64 -6.17 -9.71 -9.85
N SER A 65 -6.78 -8.89 -8.98
CA SER A 65 -7.61 -7.77 -9.42
C SER A 65 -6.84 -6.71 -10.22
N PHE A 66 -5.50 -6.67 -10.05
CA PHE A 66 -4.60 -5.87 -10.87
C PHE A 66 -3.57 -6.75 -11.57
N HIS A 67 -2.81 -7.55 -10.82
CA HIS A 67 -1.70 -8.32 -11.36
C HIS A 67 -2.17 -9.52 -12.20
N THR A 68 -1.33 -9.99 -13.12
CA THR A 68 -1.65 -11.19 -13.89
C THR A 68 -1.45 -12.45 -13.04
N ASP A 69 -2.28 -13.47 -13.28
CA ASP A 69 -2.16 -14.76 -12.58
C ASP A 69 -0.77 -15.38 -12.79
N ALA A 70 -0.22 -15.27 -14.00
CA ALA A 70 1.11 -15.78 -14.35
C ALA A 70 2.22 -15.10 -13.53
N TYR A 71 2.17 -13.77 -13.40
CA TYR A 71 3.12 -13.02 -12.58
C TYR A 71 3.04 -13.41 -11.11
N LEU A 72 1.83 -13.51 -10.56
CA LEU A 72 1.66 -13.86 -9.15
C LEU A 72 2.09 -15.30 -8.84
N GLN A 73 1.82 -16.24 -9.75
CA GLN A 73 2.31 -17.62 -9.65
C GLN A 73 3.83 -17.68 -9.70
N HIS A 74 4.47 -16.91 -10.60
CA HIS A 74 5.93 -16.82 -10.65
C HIS A 74 6.50 -16.23 -9.37
N LEU A 75 5.93 -15.13 -8.88
CA LEU A 75 6.36 -14.49 -7.65
C LEU A 75 6.25 -15.43 -6.44
N GLN A 76 5.16 -16.21 -6.37
CA GLN A 76 4.98 -17.23 -5.34
C GLN A 76 6.05 -18.33 -5.44
N LYS A 77 6.28 -18.86 -6.64
CA LYS A 77 7.31 -19.88 -6.88
C LYS A 77 8.70 -19.42 -6.42
N VAL A 78 9.11 -18.23 -6.85
CA VAL A 78 10.39 -17.63 -6.44
C VAL A 78 10.47 -17.43 -4.91
N SER A 79 9.36 -17.07 -4.28
CA SER A 79 9.29 -16.90 -2.82
C SER A 79 9.51 -18.20 -2.04
N GLU A 80 9.06 -19.33 -2.60
CA GLU A 80 9.12 -20.65 -1.96
C GLU A 80 10.42 -21.41 -2.27
N GLU A 81 10.90 -21.32 -3.51
CA GLU A 81 12.01 -22.14 -4.03
C GLU A 81 13.32 -21.34 -4.17
N GLY A 82 13.27 -20.01 -4.06
CA GLY A 82 14.35 -19.13 -4.47
C GLY A 82 14.42 -18.95 -5.99
N ASP A 83 15.42 -18.20 -6.46
CA ASP A 83 15.67 -18.00 -7.90
C ASP A 83 16.85 -18.87 -8.33
N ASP A 84 16.57 -19.92 -9.11
CA ASP A 84 17.58 -20.78 -9.74
C ASP A 84 18.03 -20.21 -11.09
N ASP A 85 18.25 -18.89 -11.14
CA ASP A 85 18.49 -18.10 -12.36
C ASP A 85 17.41 -18.33 -13.44
N HIS A 86 16.13 -18.34 -13.04
CA HIS A 86 15.05 -18.63 -13.98
C HIS A 86 14.96 -17.48 -15.01
N PRO A 87 15.03 -17.74 -16.33
CA PRO A 87 15.03 -16.67 -17.33
C PRO A 87 13.76 -15.80 -17.27
N GLU A 88 12.65 -16.38 -16.83
CA GLU A 88 11.38 -15.69 -16.58
C GLU A 88 11.47 -14.64 -15.47
N SER A 89 12.36 -14.80 -14.47
CA SER A 89 12.55 -13.82 -13.40
C SER A 89 12.95 -12.45 -13.97
N VAL A 90 13.80 -12.43 -15.00
CA VAL A 90 14.21 -11.19 -15.68
C VAL A 90 13.03 -10.56 -16.44
N GLU A 91 12.20 -11.38 -17.11
CA GLU A 91 11.01 -10.90 -17.83
C GLU A 91 9.97 -10.30 -16.87
N TYR A 92 9.85 -10.86 -15.67
CA TYR A 92 8.99 -10.36 -14.59
C TYR A 92 9.66 -9.27 -13.73
N GLY A 93 10.82 -8.74 -14.13
CA GLY A 93 11.49 -7.61 -13.48
C GLY A 93 12.17 -7.94 -12.15
N LEU A 94 12.36 -9.23 -11.85
CA LEU A 94 13.13 -9.70 -10.71
C LEU A 94 14.63 -9.76 -11.05
N GLY A 95 15.46 -9.30 -10.12
CA GLY A 95 16.91 -9.19 -10.32
C GLY A 95 17.54 -8.09 -9.47
N TYR A 96 18.15 -7.10 -10.12
CA TYR A 96 18.98 -6.09 -9.44
C TYR A 96 18.22 -5.23 -8.41
N ASP A 97 17.17 -4.53 -8.88
CA ASP A 97 16.37 -3.64 -8.04
C ASP A 97 15.32 -4.40 -7.25
N CYS A 98 14.78 -5.49 -7.79
CA CYS A 98 13.82 -6.37 -7.13
C CYS A 98 14.42 -7.77 -6.93
N PRO A 99 15.30 -7.97 -5.92
CA PRO A 99 15.90 -9.27 -5.65
C PRO A 99 14.89 -10.41 -5.57
N ALA A 100 15.18 -11.46 -6.33
CA ALA A 100 14.43 -12.70 -6.26
C ALA A 100 14.89 -13.48 -5.02
N THR A 101 14.21 -13.28 -3.90
CA THR A 101 14.56 -13.89 -2.60
C THR A 101 13.39 -14.62 -1.99
N GLU A 102 13.67 -15.58 -1.12
CA GLU A 102 12.64 -16.25 -0.32
C GLU A 102 11.81 -15.24 0.48
N GLY A 103 10.50 -15.47 0.57
CA GLY A 103 9.58 -14.64 1.36
C GLY A 103 9.06 -13.36 0.69
N ILE A 104 9.41 -13.06 -0.57
CA ILE A 104 8.95 -11.86 -1.29
C ILE A 104 7.43 -11.86 -1.55
N PHE A 105 6.82 -13.04 -1.76
CA PHE A 105 5.38 -13.14 -1.98
C PHE A 105 4.60 -12.87 -0.70
N GLU A 106 5.03 -13.44 0.43
CA GLU A 106 4.45 -13.19 1.75
C GLU A 106 4.53 -11.71 2.11
N TYR A 107 5.69 -11.10 1.87
CA TYR A 107 5.90 -9.67 2.01
C TYR A 107 4.91 -8.86 1.16
N ALA A 108 4.84 -9.14 -0.14
CA ALA A 108 3.98 -8.43 -1.08
C ALA A 108 2.50 -8.57 -0.72
N ALA A 109 2.05 -9.78 -0.37
CA ALA A 109 0.69 -10.09 0.03
C ALA A 109 0.30 -9.40 1.34
N ALA A 110 1.22 -9.32 2.30
CA ALA A 110 0.98 -8.63 3.57
C ALA A 110 0.85 -7.11 3.38
N VAL A 111 1.71 -6.50 2.56
CA VAL A 111 1.63 -5.06 2.26
C VAL A 111 0.38 -4.73 1.47
N GLY A 112 0.08 -5.50 0.42
CA GLY A 112 -1.15 -5.37 -0.36
C GLY A 112 -2.40 -5.51 0.52
N GLY A 113 -2.41 -6.51 1.41
CA GLY A 113 -3.50 -6.78 2.32
C GLY A 113 -3.70 -5.71 3.39
N ALA A 114 -2.62 -5.11 3.89
CA ALA A 114 -2.68 -3.96 4.80
C ALA A 114 -3.31 -2.73 4.13
N THR A 115 -2.93 -2.43 2.88
CA THR A 115 -3.53 -1.33 2.10
C THR A 115 -5.00 -1.60 1.78
N ILE A 116 -5.35 -2.83 1.41
CA ILE A 116 -6.75 -3.26 1.23
C ILE A 116 -7.54 -3.11 2.54
N THR A 117 -6.94 -3.47 3.67
CA THR A 117 -7.56 -3.34 5.00
C THR A 117 -7.82 -1.87 5.35
N ALA A 118 -6.86 -0.98 5.06
CA ALA A 118 -7.03 0.47 5.19
C ALA A 118 -8.19 0.99 4.32
N ALA A 119 -8.23 0.61 3.04
CA ALA A 119 -9.31 0.96 2.13
C ALA A 119 -10.67 0.45 2.64
N GLN A 120 -10.73 -0.77 3.17
CA GLN A 120 -11.96 -1.32 3.75
C GLN A 120 -12.45 -0.51 4.96
N CYS A 121 -11.53 -0.01 5.81
CA CYS A 121 -11.91 0.83 6.94
C CYS A 121 -12.59 2.14 6.49
N LEU A 122 -12.13 2.73 5.38
CA LEU A 122 -12.76 3.89 4.75
C LEU A 122 -14.14 3.55 4.17
N LEU A 123 -14.26 2.43 3.45
CA LEU A 123 -15.53 1.95 2.87
C LEU A 123 -16.60 1.71 3.93
N ASP A 124 -16.21 1.10 5.05
CA ASP A 124 -17.07 0.78 6.19
C ASP A 124 -17.43 2.03 7.01
N GLY A 125 -16.83 3.19 6.72
CA GLY A 125 -17.03 4.41 7.51
C GLY A 125 -16.44 4.34 8.93
N LYS A 126 -15.54 3.39 9.20
CA LYS A 126 -14.87 3.21 10.49
C LYS A 126 -13.82 4.29 10.77
N CYS A 127 -13.37 4.98 9.74
CA CYS A 127 -12.44 6.09 9.82
C CYS A 127 -12.68 7.08 8.65
N LYS A 128 -12.09 8.26 8.77
CA LYS A 128 -11.97 9.26 7.70
C LYS A 128 -10.59 9.25 7.06
N VAL A 129 -9.59 8.79 7.81
CA VAL A 129 -8.22 8.61 7.36
C VAL A 129 -7.78 7.20 7.71
N ALA A 130 -7.14 6.50 6.79
CA ALA A 130 -6.48 5.23 7.05
C ALA A 130 -5.02 5.33 6.59
N ILE A 131 -4.07 4.85 7.40
CA ILE A 131 -2.65 5.05 7.17
C ILE A 131 -1.91 3.71 7.19
N ASN A 132 -1.32 3.32 6.06
CA ASN A 132 -0.43 2.16 5.95
C ASN A 132 0.98 2.61 5.56
N TRP A 133 1.85 2.86 6.55
CA TRP A 133 3.21 3.39 6.30
C TRP A 133 4.14 2.46 5.52
N PRO A 134 4.12 1.12 5.71
CA PRO A 134 4.98 0.23 4.91
C PRO A 134 4.53 0.01 3.46
N GLY A 135 3.34 0.50 3.07
CA GLY A 135 2.83 0.43 1.70
C GLY A 135 3.33 1.56 0.79
N GLY A 136 2.64 1.78 -0.32
CA GLY A 136 2.97 2.82 -1.30
C GLY A 136 3.96 2.38 -2.38
N TRP A 137 4.04 1.09 -2.68
CA TRP A 137 4.93 0.52 -3.69
C TRP A 137 4.37 0.75 -5.10
N HIS A 138 4.65 1.92 -5.65
CA HIS A 138 3.94 2.47 -6.80
C HIS A 138 4.52 2.13 -8.19
N HIS A 139 5.67 1.46 -8.28
CA HIS A 139 6.34 1.15 -9.55
C HIS A 139 5.91 -0.15 -10.19
N ALA A 140 5.41 -1.12 -9.40
CA ALA A 140 5.02 -2.44 -9.87
C ALA A 140 3.96 -2.33 -10.98
N LYS A 141 4.22 -3.02 -12.10
CA LYS A 141 3.31 -3.11 -13.24
C LYS A 141 2.33 -4.26 -13.04
N LYS A 142 1.47 -4.50 -14.04
CA LYS A 142 0.52 -5.61 -14.04
C LYS A 142 1.24 -6.97 -13.94
N ASP A 143 2.37 -7.09 -14.61
CA ASP A 143 3.12 -8.32 -14.86
C ASP A 143 4.62 -8.11 -14.68
N GLU A 144 5.05 -7.11 -13.90
CA GLU A 144 6.48 -6.80 -13.75
C GLU A 144 6.75 -6.15 -12.39
N ALA A 145 7.76 -6.65 -11.67
CA ALA A 145 8.35 -5.98 -10.52
C ALA A 145 9.24 -4.82 -10.98
N SER A 146 9.26 -3.70 -10.26
CA SER A 146 10.11 -2.57 -10.63
C SER A 146 10.41 -1.69 -9.42
N GLY A 147 11.62 -1.15 -9.31
CA GLY A 147 11.97 -0.16 -8.28
C GLY A 147 11.58 -0.58 -6.86
N PHE A 148 12.00 -1.78 -6.45
CA PHE A 148 11.66 -2.42 -5.15
C PHE A 148 10.19 -2.85 -4.99
N CYS A 149 9.33 -2.58 -5.96
CA CYS A 149 7.90 -2.87 -5.90
C CYS A 149 7.61 -4.21 -6.57
N TYR A 150 7.27 -5.23 -5.79
CA TYR A 150 6.79 -6.54 -6.28
C TYR A 150 5.27 -6.60 -6.44
N LEU A 151 4.54 -5.68 -5.81
CA LEU A 151 3.09 -5.61 -5.88
C LEU A 151 2.65 -4.16 -5.73
N ASN A 152 1.69 -3.72 -6.54
CA ASN A 152 1.19 -2.35 -6.52
C ASN A 152 0.03 -2.21 -5.53
N ASP A 153 0.35 -2.11 -4.24
CA ASP A 153 -0.65 -2.02 -3.18
C ASP A 153 -1.52 -0.77 -3.32
N ALA A 154 -0.97 0.32 -3.86
CA ALA A 154 -1.72 1.55 -4.14
C ALA A 154 -2.84 1.30 -5.15
N VAL A 155 -2.58 0.58 -6.24
CA VAL A 155 -3.63 0.22 -7.22
C VAL A 155 -4.67 -0.70 -6.58
N LEU A 156 -4.26 -1.70 -5.79
CA LEU A 156 -5.21 -2.58 -5.07
C LEU A 156 -6.11 -1.78 -4.11
N GLY A 157 -5.55 -0.82 -3.38
CA GLY A 157 -6.28 0.08 -2.50
C GLY A 157 -7.30 0.93 -3.27
N ILE A 158 -6.90 1.49 -4.42
CA ILE A 158 -7.80 2.26 -5.30
C ILE A 158 -8.92 1.36 -5.84
N LEU A 159 -8.61 0.17 -6.35
CA LEU A 159 -9.61 -0.78 -6.85
C LEU A 159 -10.62 -1.16 -5.77
N ARG A 160 -10.16 -1.36 -4.53
CA ARG A 160 -11.04 -1.56 -3.37
C ARG A 160 -11.96 -0.35 -3.16
N LEU A 161 -11.41 0.86 -3.11
CA LEU A 161 -12.22 2.08 -2.92
C LEU A 161 -13.24 2.31 -4.06
N ARG A 162 -12.89 1.94 -5.30
CA ARG A 162 -13.77 2.07 -6.47
C ARG A 162 -15.05 1.23 -6.41
N GLN A 163 -15.13 0.25 -5.48
CA GLN A 163 -16.36 -0.49 -5.22
C GLN A 163 -17.51 0.40 -4.69
N LYS A 164 -17.19 1.57 -4.10
CA LYS A 164 -18.18 2.51 -3.55
C LYS A 164 -18.06 3.93 -4.09
N PHE A 165 -16.85 4.37 -4.41
CA PHE A 165 -16.59 5.76 -4.81
C PHE A 165 -16.32 5.85 -6.31
N ASP A 166 -17.09 6.70 -7.01
CA ASP A 166 -17.01 6.87 -8.47
C ASP A 166 -15.69 7.49 -8.96
N ARG A 167 -15.10 8.35 -8.14
CA ARG A 167 -13.87 9.10 -8.44
C ARG A 167 -12.91 8.96 -7.27
N ILE A 168 -11.68 8.62 -7.59
CA ILE A 168 -10.57 8.55 -6.64
C ILE A 168 -9.47 9.45 -7.17
N LEU A 169 -9.01 10.38 -6.34
CA LEU A 169 -7.80 11.15 -6.59
C LEU A 169 -6.63 10.42 -5.92
N TYR A 170 -5.59 10.14 -6.70
CA TYR A 170 -4.33 9.61 -6.19
C TYR A 170 -3.28 10.72 -6.30
N ILE A 171 -2.64 11.05 -5.17
CA ILE A 171 -1.58 12.05 -5.10
C ILE A 171 -0.30 11.30 -4.77
N ASP A 172 0.71 11.46 -5.63
CA ASP A 172 2.01 10.82 -5.50
C ASP A 172 3.06 11.85 -5.09
N LEU A 173 3.55 11.70 -3.88
CA LEU A 173 4.50 12.59 -3.26
C LEU A 173 5.92 11.98 -3.24
N ASP A 174 6.13 10.81 -3.84
CA ASP A 174 7.46 10.24 -3.94
C ASP A 174 8.42 11.11 -4.79
N LEU A 175 9.72 10.90 -4.61
CA LEU A 175 10.74 11.50 -5.46
C LEU A 175 10.66 10.93 -6.89
N HIS A 176 10.35 9.64 -7.01
CA HIS A 176 10.25 8.94 -8.28
C HIS A 176 8.86 9.10 -8.89
N HIS A 177 8.79 9.02 -10.22
CA HIS A 177 7.52 9.03 -10.90
C HIS A 177 6.78 7.70 -10.67
N GLY A 178 5.57 7.75 -10.09
CA GLY A 178 4.74 6.56 -9.87
C GLY A 178 4.12 6.01 -11.15
N ASP A 179 4.95 5.28 -11.89
CA ASP A 179 4.75 4.79 -13.25
C ASP A 179 4.11 3.39 -13.33
N GLY A 180 3.82 2.74 -12.19
CA GLY A 180 3.17 1.42 -12.14
C GLY A 180 1.68 1.40 -12.49
N LYS A 181 1.13 2.53 -12.91
CA LYS A 181 -0.31 2.71 -13.11
C LYS A 181 -0.67 2.45 -14.58
N PRO A 182 -1.64 1.58 -14.90
CA PRO A 182 -2.29 1.61 -16.22
C PRO A 182 -2.96 2.98 -16.38
N HIS A 183 -3.22 3.42 -17.62
CA HIS A 183 -3.75 4.74 -18.03
C HIS A 183 -5.07 5.21 -17.36
N LEU A 184 -5.14 5.21 -16.03
CA LEU A 184 -6.15 5.86 -15.22
C LEU A 184 -5.70 7.32 -15.06
N HIS A 185 -6.58 8.23 -15.46
CA HIS A 185 -6.32 9.67 -15.44
C HIS A 185 -6.21 10.16 -13.98
N PHE A 186 -4.99 10.39 -13.49
CA PHE A 186 -4.71 10.96 -12.16
C PHE A 186 -3.95 12.29 -12.28
N CYS A 187 -4.23 13.25 -11.38
CA CYS A 187 -3.53 14.54 -11.30
C CYS A 187 -2.40 14.47 -10.26
N PHE A 188 -1.23 15.04 -10.59
CA PHE A 188 0.00 14.97 -9.80
C PHE A 188 0.28 16.27 -9.01
N ALA A 189 0.83 16.16 -7.80
CA ALA A 189 1.49 17.23 -7.06
C ALA A 189 2.73 16.62 -6.38
N TYR A 190 3.88 17.31 -6.39
CA TYR A 190 5.19 16.77 -5.99
C TYR A 190 5.54 17.02 -4.50
N GLY A 191 6.19 16.08 -3.81
CA GLY A 191 6.97 16.34 -2.59
C GLY A 191 6.98 15.24 -1.51
N ALA A 192 8.14 14.61 -1.28
CA ALA A 192 8.53 13.56 -0.31
C ALA A 192 7.45 12.76 0.50
N PHE A 193 7.60 11.42 0.42
CA PHE A 193 6.85 10.31 1.05
C PHE A 193 5.58 9.84 0.31
N SER A 194 5.60 8.59 -0.16
CA SER A 194 4.39 7.84 -0.54
C SER A 194 3.54 7.51 0.68
N LEU A 195 2.86 8.52 1.24
CA LEU A 195 1.66 8.28 2.03
C LEU A 195 0.59 7.82 1.07
N LEU A 196 0.08 6.59 1.22
CA LEU A 196 -1.29 6.31 0.80
C LEU A 196 -2.25 7.01 1.77
N ALA A 197 -2.20 8.34 1.82
CA ALA A 197 -3.28 9.15 2.35
C ALA A 197 -4.37 9.18 1.29
N ALA A 198 -5.17 8.11 1.21
CA ALA A 198 -6.42 8.16 0.47
C ALA A 198 -7.37 9.10 1.23
N CYS A 199 -7.23 10.41 1.04
CA CYS A 199 -8.21 11.38 1.49
C CYS A 199 -9.41 11.27 0.53
N VAL A 200 -10.35 10.39 0.86
CA VAL A 200 -11.57 10.22 0.06
C VAL A 200 -12.50 11.38 0.36
N TYR A 201 -12.46 12.42 -0.47
CA TYR A 201 -13.50 13.42 -0.51
C TYR A 201 -14.66 12.90 -1.37
N GLN A 202 -15.88 12.87 -0.82
CA GLN A 202 -17.08 12.74 -1.63
C GLN A 202 -17.20 14.04 -2.46
N ALA A 203 -16.75 13.99 -3.71
CA ALA A 203 -16.84 15.13 -4.62
C ALA A 203 -18.30 15.37 -5.04
N THR A 204 -19.11 15.95 -4.16
CA THR A 204 -20.34 16.64 -4.55
C THR A 204 -19.93 18.02 -5.08
N GLN A 205 -19.83 18.11 -6.41
CA GLN A 205 -19.57 19.33 -7.19
C GLN A 205 -18.29 20.11 -6.85
N CYS A 206 -17.23 19.92 -7.63
CA CYS A 206 -16.33 21.04 -7.93
C CYS A 206 -15.59 20.79 -9.25
N VAL A 207 -16.05 21.46 -10.31
CA VAL A 207 -15.19 21.80 -11.45
C VAL A 207 -14.46 23.07 -11.02
N GLN A 208 -13.29 22.93 -10.41
CA GLN A 208 -12.35 24.04 -10.30
C GLN A 208 -10.94 23.51 -10.62
N THR A 209 -10.42 23.99 -11.75
CA THR A 209 -9.01 24.03 -12.10
C THR A 209 -8.20 24.55 -10.91
N LEU A 210 -7.33 23.70 -10.35
CA LEU A 210 -6.25 24.14 -9.47
C LEU A 210 -5.17 24.77 -10.34
N SER A 211 -5.28 26.08 -10.54
CA SER A 211 -4.15 26.91 -10.99
C SER A 211 -3.34 27.29 -9.75
N PHE A 212 -2.11 26.80 -9.64
CA PHE A 212 -1.13 27.36 -8.71
C PHE A 212 -0.21 28.32 -9.48
N ILE A 213 0.07 29.44 -8.81
CA ILE A 213 0.88 30.60 -9.21
C ILE A 213 2.29 30.18 -9.63
#